data_AF-A0A8T0HJ35-F1
#
_entry.id   AF-A0A8T0HJ35-F1
#
_cell.length_a   1.000
_cell.length_b   1.000
_cell.length_c   1.000
_cell.angle_alpha   90.00
_cell.angle_beta   90.00
_cell.angle_gamma   90.00
#
_symmetry.space_group_name_H-M   'P 1'
#
loop_
_entity.id
_entity.type
_entity.pdbx_description
1 polymer ?
#
loop_
_entity_poly.entity_id
_entity_poly.type
_entity_poly.pdbx_seq_one_letter_code
_entity_poly.pdbx_strand_id
1 'polypeptide(L)'
;MTFAGATPAAGAHPPHPTVNTADTHGGRAMDESFVVLPSAAASMYTFEPPAEAAMGHMGGTGGGHTGGQHTSNASFNATVNVLTRAFEIASSQTQVEQPLCLECMRALSEELDKQMEDVNNDIKAYQSCLDRLDKESAEALSEEDFMREKLKAEEEERKLEAAIKEVEQQKEEIMVQIQDVELKTKDFQELEEKFWHDCNDFKLNLTVHQEDRDGILAKIDVVKAQLELLKRTNVLNDAFHIWHDGDFGTINNFRLGRLPNIPVEWDEINAAWGQACLLLHTMAQYCRLNFSYRIIPMGSYPKVADNKNTYELFGPVNLFWSSRYDKAMTFFLACLKEFAEFANARDRAAKIAPEKCFKLPYKIENDKVEGLTITQSFNRQEKWTKALKYTLCNLKWALYWLIGNTGTQPAASPSSTGVTSGQGSSSSHGTAV
;
A
#
# COMPACT_ATOMS: atom_id res chain seq x y z
N MET A 1 -27.63 9.32 -18.91
CA MET A 1 -28.34 8.08 -18.54
C MET A 1 -27.91 7.71 -17.13
N THR A 2 -28.78 7.99 -16.17
CA THR A 2 -28.63 7.66 -14.75
C THR A 2 -28.92 6.17 -14.55
N PHE A 3 -27.99 5.44 -13.95
CA PHE A 3 -28.27 4.13 -13.35
C PHE A 3 -28.15 4.24 -11.84
N ALA A 4 -29.16 3.71 -11.17
CA ALA A 4 -29.36 3.69 -9.73
C ALA A 4 -29.26 2.26 -9.20
N GLY A 5 -28.96 2.13 -7.90
CA GLY A 5 -29.09 0.93 -7.07
C GLY A 5 -27.75 0.23 -6.80
N ALA A 6 -27.33 -0.10 -5.57
CA ALA A 6 -28.06 -0.26 -4.32
C ALA A 6 -27.12 -0.10 -3.10
N THR A 7 -27.69 0.25 -1.94
CA THR A 7 -27.05 0.31 -0.62
C THR A 7 -27.13 -1.02 0.15
N PRO A 8 -26.24 -1.27 1.13
CA PRO A 8 -26.13 -2.53 1.88
C PRO A 8 -26.73 -2.46 3.30
N ALA A 9 -27.03 -3.62 3.91
CA ALA A 9 -27.23 -3.82 5.35
C ALA A 9 -26.77 -5.26 5.72
N ALA A 10 -25.68 -5.47 6.48
CA ALA A 10 -25.58 -5.59 7.95
C ALA A 10 -26.39 -6.80 8.51
N GLY A 11 -25.86 -7.76 9.28
CA GLY A 11 -24.53 -8.05 9.84
C GLY A 11 -24.61 -9.32 10.74
N ALA A 12 -23.47 -9.82 11.23
CA ALA A 12 -23.23 -10.48 12.54
C ALA A 12 -22.16 -11.61 12.48
N HIS A 13 -21.17 -11.51 13.38
CA HIS A 13 -20.15 -12.50 13.80
C HIS A 13 -20.35 -12.76 15.32
N PRO A 14 -19.60 -13.66 16.02
CA PRO A 14 -19.03 -15.00 15.74
C PRO A 14 -19.43 -15.99 16.91
N PRO A 15 -18.82 -17.18 17.21
CA PRO A 15 -17.44 -17.35 17.71
C PRO A 15 -16.69 -18.68 17.34
N HIS A 16 -15.39 -18.73 17.67
CA HIS A 16 -14.48 -19.91 17.64
C HIS A 16 -14.90 -21.04 18.61
N PRO A 17 -14.48 -22.31 18.38
CA PRO A 17 -13.29 -22.83 19.09
C PRO A 17 -12.41 -23.83 18.30
N THR A 18 -11.13 -23.90 18.66
CA THR A 18 -10.22 -25.02 18.36
C THR A 18 -9.98 -25.85 19.63
N VAL A 19 -10.01 -27.18 19.48
CA VAL A 19 -9.00 -28.19 19.88
C VAL A 19 -9.66 -29.58 20.04
N ASN A 20 -9.19 -30.52 19.21
CA ASN A 20 -9.01 -31.99 19.26
C ASN A 20 -9.69 -32.79 20.39
N THR A 21 -10.26 -34.00 20.18
CA THR A 21 -9.69 -35.21 19.55
C THR A 21 -10.79 -36.22 19.12
N ALA A 22 -10.37 -37.20 18.31
CA ALA A 22 -10.99 -38.52 18.00
C ALA A 22 -11.59 -38.68 16.58
N ASP A 23 -10.70 -39.09 15.67
CA ASP A 23 -10.83 -40.20 14.71
C ASP A 23 -12.16 -40.40 13.97
N THR A 24 -12.18 -40.10 12.67
CA THR A 24 -12.29 -41.14 11.62
C THR A 24 -12.12 -40.54 10.23
N HIS A 25 -11.02 -40.93 9.57
CA HIS A 25 -10.79 -40.68 8.15
C HIS A 25 -11.65 -41.62 7.30
N GLY A 26 -12.49 -41.06 6.44
CA GLY A 26 -13.17 -41.76 5.35
C GLY A 26 -12.69 -41.24 4.00
N GLY A 27 -11.52 -41.70 3.57
CA GLY A 27 -11.04 -41.59 2.19
C GLY A 27 -11.38 -42.88 1.43
N ARG A 28 -12.10 -42.75 0.31
CA ARG A 28 -12.39 -43.82 -0.66
C ARG A 28 -11.13 -44.20 -1.42
N ALA A 29 -10.86 -45.50 -1.53
CA ALA A 29 -10.01 -46.07 -2.58
C ALA A 29 -10.44 -47.53 -2.89
N MET A 30 -10.63 -47.78 -4.19
CA MET A 30 -10.49 -49.04 -4.96
C MET A 30 -11.15 -50.32 -4.43
N ASP A 31 -12.17 -50.78 -5.16
CA ASP A 31 -12.71 -52.14 -5.09
C ASP A 31 -11.69 -53.16 -5.64
N GLU A 32 -11.12 -53.97 -4.74
CA GLU A 32 -10.41 -55.20 -5.10
C GLU A 32 -11.23 -56.42 -4.68
N SER A 33 -11.47 -57.32 -5.63
CA SER A 33 -12.22 -58.56 -5.48
C SER A 33 -11.35 -59.62 -4.76
N PHE A 34 -11.84 -60.20 -3.66
CA PHE A 34 -11.13 -61.27 -2.94
C PHE A 34 -11.84 -62.62 -3.10
N VAL A 35 -11.08 -63.66 -3.45
CA VAL A 35 -11.52 -65.06 -3.33
C VAL A 35 -11.25 -65.51 -1.90
N VAL A 36 -12.30 -65.77 -1.13
CA VAL A 36 -12.18 -66.35 0.21
C VAL A 36 -11.92 -67.85 0.07
N LEU A 37 -10.70 -68.28 0.36
CA LEU A 37 -10.37 -69.71 0.48
C LEU A 37 -10.89 -70.24 1.83
N PRO A 38 -11.42 -71.48 1.89
CA PRO A 38 -11.83 -72.09 3.15
C PRO A 38 -10.64 -72.24 4.11
N SER A 39 -10.92 -72.13 5.42
CA SER A 39 -9.92 -72.28 6.48
C SER A 39 -9.16 -73.61 6.39
N ALA A 40 -7.86 -73.56 6.67
CA ALA A 40 -6.90 -74.67 6.56
C ALA A 40 -7.26 -75.95 7.35
N ALA A 41 -8.31 -75.94 8.17
CA ALA A 41 -8.85 -77.13 8.84
C ALA A 41 -9.52 -78.14 7.90
N ALA A 42 -9.87 -77.75 6.67
CA ALA A 42 -10.48 -78.64 5.66
C ALA A 42 -9.47 -79.39 4.78
N SER A 43 -8.16 -79.17 4.97
CA SER A 43 -7.09 -79.78 4.17
C SER A 43 -6.18 -80.67 5.03
N MET A 44 -6.72 -81.77 5.56
CA MET A 44 -5.92 -82.80 6.24
C MET A 44 -6.21 -84.23 5.76
N TYR A 45 -6.45 -84.40 4.46
CA TYR A 45 -6.29 -85.71 3.81
C TYR A 45 -5.20 -85.63 2.73
N THR A 46 -3.97 -85.40 3.20
CA THR A 46 -2.76 -85.82 2.49
C THR A 46 -2.02 -86.77 3.40
N PHE A 47 -2.10 -88.06 3.07
CA PHE A 47 -1.44 -89.13 3.80
C PHE A 47 -0.09 -89.41 3.12
N GLU A 48 1.02 -88.97 3.72
CA GLU A 48 2.38 -89.44 3.39
C GLU A 48 3.23 -89.59 4.67
N PRO A 49 4.18 -90.54 4.70
CA PRO A 49 4.60 -91.30 5.90
C PRO A 49 5.79 -90.66 6.65
N PRO A 50 6.15 -91.14 7.87
CA PRO A 50 7.11 -90.45 8.73
C PRO A 50 8.56 -90.55 8.23
N ALA A 51 9.28 -89.43 8.41
CA ALA A 51 10.62 -89.14 7.95
C ALA A 51 11.72 -90.07 8.53
N GLU A 52 12.74 -90.24 7.69
CA GLU A 52 13.97 -90.98 7.90
C GLU A 52 14.70 -90.61 9.20
N ALA A 53 14.85 -91.58 10.10
CA ALA A 53 16.02 -91.65 10.97
C ALA A 53 17.07 -92.51 10.25
N ALA A 54 18.17 -91.88 9.86
CA ALA A 54 19.29 -92.57 9.27
C ALA A 54 19.99 -93.50 10.27
N MET A 55 20.42 -94.64 9.74
CA MET A 55 21.48 -95.53 10.20
C MET A 55 21.13 -96.64 11.20
N GLY A 56 21.10 -97.89 10.70
CA GLY A 56 21.49 -99.05 11.51
C GLY A 56 20.82 -100.39 11.20
N HIS A 57 21.28 -101.06 10.14
CA HIS A 57 21.52 -102.53 10.08
C HIS A 57 20.36 -103.55 10.17
N MET A 58 20.32 -104.44 9.15
CA MET A 58 19.79 -105.83 9.10
C MET A 58 18.30 -106.05 9.43
N GLY A 59 17.46 -106.71 8.63
CA GLY A 59 17.67 -107.84 7.74
C GLY A 59 16.76 -109.00 8.18
N GLY A 60 15.93 -109.53 7.26
CA GLY A 60 15.26 -110.84 7.39
C GLY A 60 13.84 -110.82 7.97
N THR A 61 12.79 -110.92 7.17
CA THR A 61 12.14 -112.16 6.65
C THR A 61 11.35 -112.97 7.68
N GLY A 62 10.08 -113.25 7.34
CA GLY A 62 9.53 -114.59 7.49
C GLY A 62 8.36 -114.75 8.46
N GLY A 63 7.15 -114.54 7.92
CA GLY A 63 6.14 -115.59 7.79
C GLY A 63 5.70 -116.40 9.03
N GLY A 64 4.40 -116.29 9.31
CA GLY A 64 3.55 -117.49 9.26
C GLY A 64 2.87 -117.94 10.55
N HIS A 65 1.54 -118.12 10.42
CA HIS A 65 0.71 -119.14 11.09
C HIS A 65 0.50 -118.96 12.61
N THR A 66 -0.62 -119.25 13.25
CA THR A 66 -1.95 -119.81 12.92
C THR A 66 -2.78 -119.67 14.20
N GLY A 67 -4.08 -119.41 14.06
CA GLY A 67 -5.16 -120.04 14.84
C GLY A 67 -5.22 -119.82 16.36
N GLY A 68 -6.35 -119.27 16.82
CA GLY A 68 -6.76 -119.47 18.22
C GLY A 68 -7.59 -118.35 18.83
N GLN A 69 -8.74 -118.07 18.23
CA GLN A 69 -10.01 -117.66 18.86
C GLN A 69 -10.00 -117.29 20.35
N HIS A 70 -9.42 -116.13 20.66
CA HIS A 70 -9.74 -115.17 21.72
C HIS A 70 -9.03 -113.89 21.23
N THR A 71 -9.69 -112.86 20.73
CA THR A 71 -10.71 -112.10 21.41
C THR A 71 -11.55 -111.37 20.35
N SER A 72 -12.79 -111.81 20.14
CA SER A 72 -13.83 -111.03 19.44
C SER A 72 -13.95 -109.59 19.95
N ASN A 73 -13.45 -109.33 21.16
CA ASN A 73 -13.29 -108.00 21.75
C ASN A 73 -12.33 -107.07 21.00
N ALA A 74 -11.28 -107.54 20.31
CA ALA A 74 -10.33 -106.63 19.63
C ALA A 74 -10.89 -106.07 18.30
N SER A 75 -11.55 -106.92 17.51
CA SER A 75 -12.25 -106.50 16.28
C SER A 75 -13.45 -105.61 16.63
N PHE A 76 -14.22 -105.99 17.66
CA PHE A 76 -15.31 -105.17 18.18
C PHE A 76 -14.82 -103.83 18.76
N ASN A 77 -13.73 -103.79 19.51
CA ASN A 77 -13.13 -102.53 19.98
C ASN A 77 -12.63 -101.65 18.84
N ALA A 78 -12.08 -102.22 17.77
CA ALA A 78 -11.69 -101.46 16.59
C ALA A 78 -12.91 -100.83 15.90
N THR A 79 -14.00 -101.57 15.73
CA THR A 79 -15.25 -101.04 15.16
C THR A 79 -15.90 -99.99 16.07
N VAL A 80 -15.87 -100.20 17.38
CA VAL A 80 -16.36 -99.22 18.38
C VAL A 80 -15.52 -97.96 18.35
N ASN A 81 -14.18 -98.05 18.33
CA ASN A 81 -13.31 -96.86 18.24
C ASN A 81 -13.48 -96.11 16.91
N VAL A 82 -13.73 -96.82 15.80
CA VAL A 82 -14.04 -96.19 14.51
C VAL A 82 -15.40 -95.47 14.55
N LEU A 83 -16.42 -96.07 15.16
CA LEU A 83 -17.73 -95.46 15.34
C LEU A 83 -17.68 -94.26 16.30
N THR A 84 -16.99 -94.35 17.43
CA THR A 84 -16.81 -93.24 18.38
C THR A 84 -16.08 -92.09 17.71
N ARG A 85 -15.00 -92.36 16.97
CA ARG A 85 -14.29 -91.33 16.22
C ARG A 85 -15.13 -90.74 15.09
N ALA A 86 -15.95 -91.53 14.40
CA ALA A 86 -16.87 -91.04 13.37
C ALA A 86 -17.97 -90.15 13.95
N PHE A 87 -18.52 -90.50 15.13
CA PHE A 87 -19.50 -89.68 15.84
C PHE A 87 -18.88 -88.42 16.44
N GLU A 88 -17.65 -88.47 16.95
CA GLU A 88 -16.92 -87.26 17.37
C GLU A 88 -16.67 -86.32 16.20
N ILE A 89 -16.22 -86.85 15.04
CA ILE A 89 -16.03 -86.05 13.82
C ILE A 89 -17.36 -85.45 13.36
N ALA A 90 -18.43 -86.25 13.28
CA ALA A 90 -19.75 -85.76 12.90
C ALA A 90 -20.29 -84.70 13.90
N SER A 91 -20.10 -84.91 15.20
CA SER A 91 -20.53 -83.99 16.27
C SER A 91 -19.76 -82.68 16.22
N SER A 92 -18.46 -82.72 15.92
CA SER A 92 -17.63 -81.52 15.77
C SER A 92 -18.01 -80.68 14.54
N GLN A 93 -18.42 -81.31 13.43
CA GLN A 93 -18.84 -80.58 12.23
C GLN A 93 -20.27 -80.06 12.32
N THR A 94 -21.17 -80.81 12.96
CA THR A 94 -22.59 -80.43 13.08
C THR A 94 -22.91 -79.65 14.36
N GLN A 95 -21.96 -79.57 15.31
CA GLN A 95 -22.13 -79.03 16.67
C GLN A 95 -23.25 -79.70 17.50
N VAL A 96 -23.66 -80.91 17.13
CA VAL A 96 -24.69 -81.70 17.83
C VAL A 96 -24.08 -83.03 18.28
N GLU A 97 -24.23 -83.39 19.57
CA GLU A 97 -23.69 -84.64 20.11
C GLU A 97 -24.37 -85.88 19.48
N GLN A 98 -23.57 -86.72 18.83
CA GLN A 98 -23.98 -88.00 18.24
C GLN A 98 -23.48 -89.19 19.10
N PRO A 99 -24.21 -90.32 19.14
CA PRO A 99 -25.38 -90.67 18.34
C PRO A 99 -26.68 -90.05 18.86
N LEU A 100 -27.49 -89.55 17.93
CA LEU A 100 -28.83 -89.04 18.24
C LEU A 100 -29.69 -90.17 18.84
N CYS A 101 -30.57 -89.83 19.79
CA CYS A 101 -31.56 -90.79 20.27
C CYS A 101 -32.52 -91.19 19.13
N LEU A 102 -33.20 -92.34 19.27
CA LEU A 102 -34.08 -92.88 18.21
C LEU A 102 -35.19 -91.91 17.78
N GLU A 103 -35.69 -91.07 18.70
CA GLU A 103 -36.70 -90.05 18.38
C GLU A 103 -36.10 -88.89 17.58
N CYS A 104 -34.90 -88.40 17.94
CA CYS A 104 -34.19 -87.36 17.19
C CYS A 104 -33.73 -87.86 15.81
N MET A 105 -33.31 -89.12 15.69
CA MET A 105 -32.94 -89.72 14.40
C MET A 105 -34.17 -89.87 13.49
N ARG A 106 -35.33 -90.23 14.05
CA ARG A 106 -36.59 -90.28 13.30
C ARG A 106 -37.05 -88.89 12.84
N ALA A 107 -36.96 -87.89 13.71
CA ALA A 107 -37.29 -86.52 13.34
C ALA A 107 -36.35 -85.99 12.23
N LEU A 108 -35.06 -86.32 12.30
CA LEU A 108 -34.09 -85.97 11.26
C LEU A 108 -34.37 -86.71 9.94
N SER A 109 -34.75 -87.99 9.98
CA SER A 109 -35.11 -88.72 8.76
C SER A 109 -36.39 -88.17 8.13
N GLU A 110 -37.40 -87.83 8.93
CA GLU A 110 -38.64 -87.23 8.44
C GLU A 110 -38.39 -85.84 7.80
N GLU A 111 -37.51 -85.03 8.38
CA GLU A 111 -37.11 -83.75 7.80
C GLU A 111 -36.28 -83.93 6.52
N LEU A 112 -35.36 -84.89 6.47
CA LEU A 112 -34.60 -85.21 5.26
C LEU A 112 -35.50 -85.76 4.15
N ASP A 113 -36.47 -86.62 4.48
CA ASP A 113 -37.45 -87.15 3.52
C ASP A 113 -38.32 -86.02 2.96
N LYS A 114 -38.74 -85.08 3.81
CA LYS A 114 -39.47 -83.89 3.38
C LYS A 114 -38.61 -82.99 2.46
N GLN A 115 -37.36 -82.75 2.82
CA GLN A 115 -36.43 -81.99 1.96
C GLN A 115 -36.18 -82.71 0.63
N MET A 116 -36.08 -84.04 0.62
CA MET A 116 -35.98 -84.82 -0.61
C MET A 116 -37.26 -84.73 -1.45
N GLU A 117 -38.43 -84.72 -0.83
CA GLU A 117 -39.71 -84.55 -1.52
C GLU A 117 -39.85 -83.16 -2.14
N ASP A 118 -39.47 -82.10 -1.41
CA ASP A 118 -39.46 -80.72 -1.90
C ASP A 118 -38.51 -80.56 -3.09
N VAL A 119 -37.27 -81.08 -3.00
CA VAL A 119 -36.32 -81.08 -4.13
C VAL A 119 -36.83 -81.89 -5.31
N ASN A 120 -37.48 -83.04 -5.07
CA ASN A 120 -38.05 -83.85 -6.14
C ASN A 120 -39.24 -83.15 -6.82
N ASN A 121 -40.01 -82.35 -6.07
CA ASN A 121 -41.06 -81.52 -6.62
C ASN A 121 -40.50 -80.35 -7.43
N ASP A 122 -39.41 -79.72 -7.00
CA ASP A 122 -38.69 -78.70 -7.77
C ASP A 122 -38.13 -79.29 -9.06
N ILE A 123 -37.50 -80.48 -9.01
CA ILE A 123 -37.02 -81.19 -10.20
C ILE A 123 -38.17 -81.46 -11.18
N LYS A 124 -39.33 -81.91 -10.69
CA LYS A 124 -40.52 -82.11 -11.54
C LYS A 124 -41.04 -80.80 -12.11
N ALA A 125 -41.00 -79.70 -11.37
CA ALA A 125 -41.40 -78.38 -11.84
C ALA A 125 -40.44 -77.88 -12.94
N TYR A 126 -39.12 -78.03 -12.75
CA TYR A 126 -38.12 -77.72 -13.78
C TYR A 126 -38.27 -78.62 -15.00
N GLN A 127 -38.50 -79.92 -14.83
CA GLN A 127 -38.78 -80.86 -15.92
C GLN A 127 -40.06 -80.46 -16.67
N SER A 128 -41.12 -80.07 -15.97
CA SER A 128 -42.35 -79.61 -16.61
C SER A 128 -42.16 -78.28 -17.35
N CYS A 129 -41.31 -77.38 -16.86
CA CYS A 129 -40.94 -76.15 -17.56
C CYS A 129 -40.08 -76.45 -18.79
N LEU A 130 -39.14 -77.39 -18.70
CA LEU A 130 -38.34 -77.86 -19.83
C LEU A 130 -39.22 -78.54 -20.88
N ASP A 131 -40.10 -79.46 -20.50
CA ASP A 131 -41.07 -80.10 -21.40
C ASP A 131 -41.99 -79.08 -22.07
N ARG A 132 -42.35 -78.01 -21.36
CA ARG A 132 -43.13 -76.91 -21.92
C ARG A 132 -42.32 -76.10 -22.92
N LEU A 133 -41.07 -75.75 -22.59
CA LEU A 133 -40.16 -75.06 -23.51
C LEU A 133 -39.82 -75.91 -24.73
N ASP A 134 -39.67 -77.24 -24.59
CA ASP A 134 -39.45 -78.17 -25.70
C ASP A 134 -40.69 -78.32 -26.59
N LYS A 135 -41.90 -78.28 -26.02
CA LYS A 135 -43.15 -78.25 -26.80
C LYS A 135 -43.39 -76.89 -27.46
N GLU A 136 -43.04 -75.79 -26.79
CA GLU A 136 -43.02 -74.42 -27.35
C GLU A 136 -41.93 -74.31 -28.44
N SER A 137 -40.84 -75.09 -28.35
CA SER A 137 -39.82 -75.20 -29.41
C SER A 137 -40.31 -75.90 -30.68
N ALA A 138 -41.50 -76.52 -30.67
CA ALA A 138 -42.14 -77.04 -31.89
C ALA A 138 -42.76 -75.92 -32.76
N GLU A 139 -42.86 -74.69 -32.24
CA GLU A 139 -42.98 -73.46 -33.03
C GLU A 139 -41.59 -72.91 -33.43
N ALA A 140 -40.62 -73.80 -33.64
CA ALA A 140 -39.35 -73.44 -34.26
C ALA A 140 -39.64 -72.76 -35.59
N LEU A 141 -39.16 -71.52 -35.73
CA LEU A 141 -38.89 -70.91 -37.04
C LEU A 141 -38.24 -71.99 -37.92
N SER A 142 -38.60 -72.04 -39.21
CA SER A 142 -37.92 -72.97 -40.11
C SER A 142 -36.41 -72.78 -39.98
N GLU A 143 -35.62 -73.85 -40.15
CA GLU A 143 -34.16 -73.78 -40.04
C GLU A 143 -33.59 -72.65 -40.92
N GLU A 144 -34.27 -72.33 -42.03
CA GLU A 144 -33.96 -71.23 -42.95
C GLU A 144 -34.27 -69.84 -42.36
N ASP A 145 -35.38 -69.67 -41.64
CA ASP A 145 -35.74 -68.40 -40.99
C ASP A 145 -34.91 -68.14 -39.73
N PHE A 146 -34.56 -69.17 -38.96
CA PHE A 146 -33.62 -69.07 -37.84
C PHE A 146 -32.23 -68.65 -38.33
N MET A 147 -31.73 -69.27 -39.41
CA MET A 147 -30.44 -68.91 -40.01
C MET A 147 -30.44 -67.48 -40.58
N ARG A 148 -31.58 -67.01 -41.11
CA ARG A 148 -31.74 -65.63 -41.59
C ARG A 148 -31.70 -64.62 -40.44
N GLU A 149 -32.42 -64.88 -39.35
CA GLU A 149 -32.44 -63.99 -38.18
C GLU A 149 -31.07 -63.99 -37.47
N LYS A 150 -30.41 -65.15 -37.39
CA LYS A 150 -29.03 -65.27 -36.89
C LYS A 150 -28.05 -64.42 -37.71
N LEU A 151 -28.06 -64.54 -39.04
CA LEU A 151 -27.21 -63.74 -39.92
C LEU A 151 -27.49 -62.24 -39.79
N LYS A 152 -28.76 -61.84 -39.59
CA LYS A 152 -29.14 -60.46 -39.36
C LYS A 152 -28.62 -59.95 -38.02
N ALA A 153 -28.73 -60.74 -36.96
CA ALA A 153 -28.18 -60.41 -35.65
C ALA A 153 -26.65 -60.30 -35.67
N GLU A 154 -25.95 -61.23 -36.34
CA GLU A 154 -24.49 -61.19 -36.51
C GLU A 154 -24.02 -59.96 -37.31
N GLU A 155 -24.80 -59.53 -38.32
CA GLU A 155 -24.49 -58.33 -39.09
C GLU A 155 -24.74 -57.04 -38.27
N GLU A 156 -25.81 -56.98 -37.48
CA GLU A 156 -26.09 -55.86 -36.57
C GLU A 156 -25.06 -55.79 -35.43
N GLU A 157 -24.66 -56.92 -34.85
CA GLU A 157 -23.57 -57.02 -33.88
C GLU A 157 -22.29 -56.44 -34.45
N ARG A 158 -21.89 -56.85 -35.67
CA ARG A 158 -20.69 -56.34 -36.32
C ARG A 158 -20.75 -54.83 -36.59
N LYS A 159 -21.92 -54.29 -36.95
CA LYS A 159 -22.12 -52.83 -37.12
C LYS A 159 -22.00 -52.09 -35.79
N LEU A 160 -22.59 -52.62 -34.72
CA LEU A 160 -22.53 -52.02 -33.39
C LEU A 160 -21.10 -52.05 -32.84
N GLU A 161 -20.38 -53.15 -33.01
CA GLU A 161 -18.95 -53.25 -32.63
C GLU A 161 -18.10 -52.23 -33.39
N ALA A 162 -18.34 -52.05 -34.69
CA ALA A 162 -17.65 -51.03 -35.48
C ALA A 162 -17.97 -49.60 -35.00
N ALA A 163 -19.23 -49.34 -34.64
CA ALA A 163 -19.65 -48.03 -34.10
C ALA A 163 -19.05 -47.77 -32.71
N ILE A 164 -18.99 -48.78 -31.84
CA ILE A 164 -18.35 -48.67 -30.51
C ILE A 164 -16.87 -48.34 -30.69
N LYS A 165 -16.17 -49.05 -31.58
CA LYS A 165 -14.74 -48.82 -31.84
C LYS A 165 -14.46 -47.40 -32.34
N GLU A 166 -15.30 -46.87 -33.23
CA GLU A 166 -15.20 -45.49 -33.71
C GLU A 166 -15.40 -44.48 -32.57
N VAL A 167 -16.41 -44.67 -31.74
CA VAL A 167 -16.69 -43.79 -30.59
C VAL A 167 -15.58 -43.86 -29.55
N GLU A 168 -15.00 -45.03 -29.29
CA GLU A 168 -13.85 -45.19 -28.41
C GLU A 168 -12.62 -44.45 -28.93
N GLN A 169 -12.37 -44.51 -30.24
CA GLN A 169 -11.29 -43.76 -30.87
C GLN A 169 -11.49 -42.24 -30.75
N GLN A 170 -12.71 -41.76 -30.98
CA GLN A 170 -13.06 -40.34 -30.82
C GLN A 170 -12.94 -39.89 -29.36
N LYS A 171 -13.32 -40.74 -28.40
CA LYS A 171 -13.18 -40.46 -26.97
C LYS A 171 -11.71 -40.28 -26.59
N GLU A 172 -10.83 -41.15 -27.08
CA GLU A 172 -9.39 -41.05 -26.80
C GLU A 172 -8.80 -39.76 -27.39
N GLU A 173 -9.17 -39.41 -28.63
CA GLU A 173 -8.74 -38.16 -29.25
C GLU A 173 -9.21 -36.93 -28.45
N ILE A 174 -10.47 -36.91 -28.02
CA ILE A 174 -11.02 -35.83 -27.21
C ILE A 174 -10.34 -35.76 -25.84
N MET A 175 -10.02 -36.89 -25.21
CA MET A 175 -9.30 -36.91 -23.94
C MET A 175 -7.92 -36.26 -24.04
N VAL A 176 -7.18 -36.53 -25.13
CA VAL A 176 -5.89 -35.87 -25.39
C VAL A 176 -6.07 -34.36 -25.57
N GLN A 177 -7.10 -33.92 -26.30
CA GLN A 177 -7.38 -32.49 -26.49
C GLN A 177 -7.75 -31.80 -25.17
N ILE A 178 -8.54 -32.44 -24.30
CA ILE A 178 -8.88 -31.91 -22.98
C ILE A 178 -7.61 -31.70 -22.15
N GLN A 179 -6.71 -32.69 -22.14
CA GLN A 179 -5.47 -32.60 -21.38
C GLN A 179 -4.56 -31.46 -21.87
N ASP A 180 -4.46 -31.25 -23.20
CA ASP A 180 -3.71 -30.14 -23.79
C ASP A 180 -4.31 -28.78 -23.41
N VAL A 181 -5.64 -28.64 -23.43
CA VAL A 181 -6.33 -27.42 -23.01
C VAL A 181 -6.16 -27.16 -21.51
N GLU A 182 -6.20 -28.19 -20.68
CA GLU A 182 -5.96 -28.06 -19.23
C GLU A 182 -4.54 -27.59 -18.92
N LEU A 183 -3.54 -28.11 -19.65
CA LEU A 183 -2.14 -27.67 -19.54
C LEU A 183 -2.00 -26.19 -19.91
N LYS A 184 -2.52 -25.80 -21.07
CA LYS A 184 -2.51 -24.40 -21.52
C LYS A 184 -3.22 -23.47 -20.54
N THR A 185 -4.33 -23.92 -19.96
CA THR A 185 -5.08 -23.12 -18.98
C THR A 185 -4.25 -22.85 -17.73
N LYS A 186 -3.49 -23.83 -17.23
CA LYS A 186 -2.57 -23.64 -16.11
C LYS A 186 -1.46 -22.64 -16.45
N ASP A 187 -0.85 -22.78 -17.63
CA ASP A 187 0.18 -21.86 -18.10
C ASP A 187 -0.35 -20.41 -18.19
N PHE A 188 -1.58 -20.23 -18.69
CA PHE A 188 -2.22 -18.92 -18.76
C PHE A 188 -2.52 -18.34 -17.37
N GLN A 189 -2.96 -19.17 -16.41
CA GLN A 189 -3.22 -18.72 -15.04
C GLN A 189 -1.94 -18.22 -14.34
N GLU A 190 -0.82 -18.94 -14.49
CA GLU A 190 0.46 -18.51 -13.94
C GLU A 190 0.96 -17.21 -14.57
N LEU A 191 0.73 -17.03 -15.88
CA LEU A 191 1.11 -15.80 -16.57
C LEU A 191 0.23 -14.61 -16.14
N GLU A 192 -1.07 -14.85 -15.95
CA GLU A 192 -2.00 -13.83 -15.46
C GLU A 192 -1.64 -13.38 -14.04
N GLU A 193 -1.30 -14.32 -13.15
CA GLU A 193 -0.86 -14.00 -11.78
C GLU A 193 0.39 -13.11 -11.80
N LYS A 194 1.40 -13.48 -12.59
CA LYS A 194 2.62 -12.67 -12.77
C LYS A 194 2.29 -11.28 -13.31
N PHE A 195 1.43 -11.20 -14.32
CA PHE A 195 0.99 -9.92 -14.89
C PHE A 195 0.31 -9.03 -13.84
N TRP A 196 -0.57 -9.59 -13.00
CA TRP A 196 -1.24 -8.83 -11.96
C TRP A 196 -0.27 -8.36 -10.87
N HIS A 197 0.73 -9.16 -10.51
CA HIS A 197 1.79 -8.73 -9.61
C HIS A 197 2.58 -7.54 -10.17
N ASP A 198 3.06 -7.64 -11.41
CA ASP A 198 3.79 -6.54 -12.07
C ASP A 198 2.93 -5.27 -12.19
N CYS A 199 1.64 -5.43 -12.49
CA CYS A 199 0.72 -4.30 -12.62
C CYS A 199 0.45 -3.63 -11.26
N ASN A 200 0.37 -4.41 -10.18
CA ASN A 200 0.20 -3.90 -8.83
C ASN A 200 1.47 -3.17 -8.35
N ASP A 201 2.65 -3.73 -8.61
CA ASP A 201 3.92 -3.10 -8.29
C ASP A 201 4.10 -1.78 -9.06
N PHE A 202 3.74 -1.76 -10.35
CA PHE A 202 3.75 -0.54 -11.13
C PHE A 202 2.79 0.53 -10.58
N LYS A 203 1.56 0.14 -10.20
CA LYS A 203 0.60 1.05 -9.59
C LYS A 203 1.10 1.62 -8.26
N LEU A 204 1.71 0.79 -7.42
CA LEU A 204 2.29 1.23 -6.16
C LEU A 204 3.39 2.27 -6.38
N ASN A 205 4.32 1.99 -7.29
CA ASN A 205 5.38 2.94 -7.65
C ASN A 205 4.83 4.24 -8.23
N LEU A 206 3.78 4.16 -9.06
CA LEU A 206 3.12 5.34 -9.59
C LEU A 206 2.49 6.19 -8.49
N THR A 207 1.83 5.57 -7.50
CA THR A 207 1.25 6.28 -6.35
C THR A 207 2.33 6.98 -5.54
N VAL A 208 3.45 6.31 -5.24
CA VAL A 208 4.58 6.93 -4.51
C VAL A 208 5.10 8.16 -5.25
N HIS A 209 5.33 8.06 -6.56
CA HIS A 209 5.78 9.21 -7.35
C HIS A 209 4.74 10.34 -7.44
N GLN A 210 3.46 10.03 -7.43
CA GLN A 210 2.39 11.03 -7.39
C GLN A 210 2.38 11.75 -6.04
N GLU A 211 2.48 11.02 -4.93
CA GLU A 211 2.57 11.58 -3.58
C GLU A 211 3.81 12.47 -3.41
N ASP A 212 4.97 12.04 -3.93
CA ASP A 212 6.20 12.84 -3.91
C ASP A 212 6.04 14.14 -4.70
N ARG A 213 5.46 14.06 -5.91
CA ARG A 213 5.18 15.23 -6.74
C ARG A 213 4.25 16.19 -6.01
N ASP A 214 3.16 15.69 -5.45
CA ASP A 214 2.14 16.51 -4.80
C ASP A 214 2.71 17.14 -3.50
N GLY A 215 3.56 16.40 -2.76
CA GLY A 215 4.31 16.92 -1.62
C GLY A 215 5.30 18.03 -2.00
N ILE A 216 5.99 17.91 -3.13
CA ILE A 216 6.88 18.95 -3.65
C ILE A 216 6.07 20.19 -4.08
N LEU A 217 4.95 20.00 -4.79
CA LEU A 217 4.09 21.10 -5.22
C LEU A 217 3.55 21.90 -4.02
N ALA A 218 3.09 21.22 -2.98
CA ALA A 218 2.63 21.88 -1.74
C ALA A 218 3.75 22.71 -1.09
N LYS A 219 4.98 22.19 -1.04
CA LYS A 219 6.14 22.95 -0.53
C LYS A 219 6.44 24.17 -1.39
N ILE A 220 6.38 24.02 -2.71
CA ILE A 220 6.58 25.14 -3.65
C ILE A 220 5.57 26.25 -3.38
N ASP A 221 4.30 25.91 -3.15
CA ASP A 221 3.25 26.90 -2.92
C ASP A 221 3.45 27.65 -1.59
N VAL A 222 3.85 26.95 -0.52
CA VAL A 222 4.20 27.57 0.77
C VAL A 222 5.38 28.54 0.60
N VAL A 223 6.45 28.10 -0.07
CA VAL A 223 7.64 28.94 -0.28
C VAL A 223 7.32 30.14 -1.17
N LYS A 224 6.49 29.96 -2.21
CA LYS A 224 6.01 31.08 -3.03
C LYS A 224 5.21 32.09 -2.21
N ALA A 225 4.31 31.64 -1.35
CA ALA A 225 3.53 32.53 -0.49
C ALA A 225 4.43 33.30 0.48
N GLN A 226 5.42 32.63 1.09
CA GLN A 226 6.41 33.27 1.95
C GLN A 226 7.28 34.26 1.19
N LEU A 227 7.70 33.93 -0.03
CA LEU A 227 8.48 34.81 -0.89
C LEU A 227 7.68 36.07 -1.25
N GLU A 228 6.40 35.94 -1.60
CA GLU A 228 5.53 37.10 -1.87
C GLU A 228 5.33 37.98 -0.64
N LEU A 229 5.26 37.39 0.56
CA LEU A 229 5.26 38.15 1.80
C LEU A 229 6.57 38.92 1.99
N LEU A 230 7.72 38.25 1.87
CA LEU A 230 9.04 38.87 2.03
C LEU A 230 9.32 39.96 0.98
N LYS A 231 8.84 39.80 -0.25
CA LYS A 231 8.93 40.84 -1.29
C LYS A 231 8.14 42.09 -0.92
N ARG A 232 7.02 41.94 -0.22
CA ARG A 232 6.18 43.06 0.24
C ARG A 232 6.71 43.70 1.51
N THR A 233 7.35 42.93 2.38
CA THR A 233 7.96 43.41 3.63
C THR A 233 9.29 44.10 3.33
N ASN A 234 9.25 45.43 3.17
CA ASN A 234 10.48 46.21 3.16
C ASN A 234 10.73 46.80 4.54
N VAL A 235 11.80 46.37 5.20
CA VAL A 235 12.15 46.77 6.57
C VAL A 235 12.20 48.30 6.74
N LEU A 236 12.69 49.05 5.75
CA LEU A 236 12.77 50.52 5.86
C LEU A 236 11.41 51.20 5.67
N ASN A 237 10.57 50.68 4.78
CA ASN A 237 9.21 51.20 4.59
C ASN A 237 8.29 50.86 5.78
N ASP A 238 8.49 49.71 6.40
CA ASP A 238 7.75 49.28 7.59
C ASP A 238 8.23 50.01 8.85
N ALA A 239 9.54 50.28 8.96
CA ALA A 239 10.10 51.04 10.08
C ALA A 239 9.78 52.54 10.01
N PHE A 240 9.63 53.12 8.81
CA PHE A 240 9.32 54.53 8.58
C PHE A 240 8.12 54.68 7.65
N HIS A 241 6.93 54.41 8.18
CA HIS A 241 5.70 54.50 7.41
C HIS A 241 5.29 55.96 7.19
N ILE A 242 5.58 56.50 5.99
CA ILE A 242 5.17 57.85 5.59
C ILE A 242 3.81 57.80 4.88
N TRP A 243 2.82 58.49 5.43
CA TRP A 243 1.47 58.59 4.88
C TRP A 243 0.93 60.02 4.94
N HIS A 244 -0.37 60.19 4.72
CA HIS A 244 -1.05 61.47 4.88
C HIS A 244 -2.35 61.28 5.66
N ASP A 245 -2.67 62.25 6.51
CA ASP A 245 -3.93 62.33 7.25
C ASP A 245 -4.56 63.70 6.95
N GLY A 246 -5.54 63.71 6.04
CA GLY A 246 -6.10 64.93 5.48
C GLY A 246 -5.03 65.88 4.92
N ASP A 247 -4.91 67.06 5.54
CA ASP A 247 -3.96 68.10 5.18
C ASP A 247 -2.55 67.90 5.76
N PHE A 248 -2.37 66.96 6.68
CA PHE A 248 -1.08 66.65 7.30
C PHE A 248 -0.34 65.54 6.55
N GLY A 249 0.99 65.62 6.52
CA GLY A 249 1.84 64.45 6.28
C GLY A 249 2.09 63.73 7.60
N THR A 250 2.10 62.39 7.59
CA THR A 250 2.38 61.59 8.77
C THR A 250 3.60 60.71 8.57
N ILE A 251 4.35 60.46 9.64
CA ILE A 251 5.43 59.47 9.68
C ILE A 251 5.28 58.64 10.96
N ASN A 252 5.17 57.32 10.83
CA ASN A 252 4.87 56.40 11.94
C ASN A 252 3.67 56.88 12.79
N ASN A 253 2.62 57.36 12.11
CA ASN A 253 1.39 57.93 12.66
C ASN A 253 1.52 59.29 13.38
N PHE A 254 2.69 59.92 13.42
CA PHE A 254 2.85 61.28 13.95
C PHE A 254 2.60 62.33 12.87
N ARG A 255 1.70 63.29 13.12
CA ARG A 255 1.38 64.38 12.19
C ARG A 255 2.44 65.47 12.23
N LEU A 256 2.98 65.81 11.06
CA LEU A 256 3.97 66.86 10.89
C LEU A 256 3.31 68.14 10.38
N GLY A 257 3.00 69.04 11.30
CA GLY A 257 2.43 70.35 11.00
C GLY A 257 1.41 70.78 12.06
N ARG A 258 0.82 71.95 11.88
CA ARG A 258 -0.20 72.50 12.78
C ARG A 258 -1.20 73.31 11.97
N LEU A 259 -2.49 73.12 12.24
CA LEU A 259 -3.56 73.92 11.62
C LEU A 259 -4.32 74.71 12.70
N PRO A 260 -4.92 75.86 12.35
CA PRO A 260 -5.73 76.63 13.30
C PRO A 260 -6.92 75.83 13.87
N ASN A 261 -7.53 74.98 13.04
CA ASN A 261 -8.69 74.16 13.41
C ASN A 261 -8.31 72.88 14.16
N ILE A 262 -7.08 72.40 13.99
CA ILE A 262 -6.57 71.16 14.60
C ILE A 262 -5.16 71.46 15.13
N PRO A 263 -5.05 71.94 16.38
CA PRO A 263 -3.77 72.21 16.99
C PRO A 263 -3.08 70.90 17.37
N VAL A 264 -2.09 70.49 16.58
CA VAL A 264 -1.21 69.37 16.90
C VAL A 264 -0.21 69.82 17.97
N GLU A 265 -0.02 68.97 19.00
CA GLU A 265 0.92 69.22 20.09
C GLU A 265 2.37 69.18 19.60
N TRP A 266 3.24 69.98 20.22
CA TRP A 266 4.64 70.06 19.82
C TRP A 266 5.38 68.73 19.98
N ASP A 267 5.02 67.91 20.97
CA ASP A 267 5.62 66.60 21.18
C ASP A 267 5.41 65.66 19.99
N GLU A 268 4.24 65.73 19.34
CA GLU A 268 3.93 64.93 18.14
C GLU A 268 4.73 65.43 16.92
N ILE A 269 4.82 66.75 16.73
CA ILE A 269 5.62 67.37 15.66
C ILE A 269 7.11 67.06 15.84
N ASN A 270 7.59 67.13 17.08
CA ASN A 270 8.95 66.82 17.49
C ASN A 270 9.31 65.36 17.23
N ALA A 271 8.40 64.43 17.59
CA ALA A 271 8.54 63.02 17.28
C ALA A 271 8.60 62.78 15.76
N ALA A 272 7.71 63.42 14.98
CA ALA A 272 7.71 63.33 13.52
C ALA A 272 9.02 63.82 12.89
N TRP A 273 9.55 64.96 13.34
CA TRP A 273 10.86 65.45 12.91
C TRP A 273 11.99 64.49 13.30
N GLY A 274 11.92 63.90 14.50
CA GLY A 274 12.85 62.89 14.98
C GLY A 274 12.94 61.69 14.04
N GLN A 275 11.77 61.17 13.65
CA GLN A 275 11.66 60.06 12.71
C GLN A 275 12.15 60.44 11.31
N ALA A 276 11.82 61.65 10.82
CA ALA A 276 12.27 62.13 9.51
C ALA A 276 13.80 62.31 9.45
N CYS A 277 14.40 62.84 10.52
CA CYS A 277 15.86 62.95 10.66
C CYS A 277 16.53 61.59 10.74
N LEU A 278 15.97 60.65 11.51
CA LEU A 278 16.50 59.30 11.61
C LEU A 278 16.48 58.60 10.26
N LEU A 279 15.35 58.67 9.54
CA LEU A 279 15.22 58.10 8.20
C LEU A 279 16.28 58.66 7.23
N LEU A 280 16.38 59.99 7.10
CA LEU A 280 17.33 60.61 6.17
C LEU A 280 18.78 60.31 6.55
N HIS A 281 19.10 60.26 7.85
CA HIS A 281 20.40 59.86 8.35
C HIS A 281 20.73 58.39 8.00
N THR A 282 19.80 57.47 8.24
CA THR A 282 19.96 56.05 7.90
C THR A 282 20.14 55.84 6.39
N MET A 283 19.35 56.54 5.57
CA MET A 283 19.50 56.50 4.10
C MET A 283 20.89 56.99 3.66
N ALA A 284 21.39 58.07 4.27
CA ALA A 284 22.72 58.60 3.96
C ALA A 284 23.85 57.65 4.37
N GLN A 285 23.76 57.05 5.56
CA GLN A 285 24.71 56.04 6.02
C GLN A 285 24.73 54.81 5.09
N TYR A 286 23.55 54.36 4.66
CA TYR A 286 23.42 53.25 3.73
C TYR A 286 24.10 53.56 2.38
N CYS A 287 23.89 54.78 1.84
CA CYS A 287 24.53 55.22 0.61
C CYS A 287 25.99 55.66 0.76
N ARG A 288 26.52 55.73 1.99
CA ARG A 288 27.81 56.34 2.34
C ARG A 288 27.93 57.78 1.82
N LEU A 289 26.82 58.52 1.84
CA LEU A 289 26.76 59.92 1.45
C LEU A 289 27.06 60.81 2.66
N ASN A 290 28.01 61.73 2.50
CA ASN A 290 28.27 62.78 3.48
C ASN A 290 27.52 64.04 3.04
N PHE A 291 26.53 64.45 3.82
CA PHE A 291 25.83 65.70 3.61
C PHE A 291 26.71 66.91 3.98
N SER A 292 26.40 68.07 3.40
CA SER A 292 27.02 69.35 3.80
C SER A 292 26.69 69.71 5.25
N TYR A 293 25.52 69.30 5.74
CA TYR A 293 25.09 69.48 7.13
C TYR A 293 24.91 68.13 7.82
N ARG A 294 25.34 68.03 9.08
CA ARG A 294 25.25 66.79 9.87
C ARG A 294 23.89 66.70 10.56
N ILE A 295 23.08 65.72 10.15
CA ILE A 295 21.82 65.35 10.83
C ILE A 295 22.14 64.49 12.04
N ILE A 296 21.61 64.86 13.21
CA ILE A 296 21.80 64.17 14.49
C ILE A 296 20.41 63.74 15.00
N PRO A 297 19.99 62.49 14.73
CA PRO A 297 18.71 61.98 15.24
C PRO A 297 18.83 61.67 16.74
N MET A 298 18.06 62.37 17.58
CA MET A 298 18.03 62.19 19.04
C MET A 298 16.59 62.01 19.53
N GLY A 299 15.86 61.03 18.96
CA GLY A 299 14.44 60.84 19.24
C GLY A 299 13.64 62.09 18.88
N SER A 300 12.75 62.54 19.78
CA SER A 300 11.94 63.75 19.59
C SER A 300 12.73 65.07 19.67
N TYR A 301 14.03 65.04 19.89
CA TYR A 301 14.86 66.26 19.99
C TYR A 301 15.93 66.31 18.89
N PRO A 302 15.57 66.16 17.59
CA PRO A 302 16.54 66.14 16.51
C PRO A 302 17.29 67.46 16.40
N LYS A 303 18.55 67.37 15.96
CA LYS A 303 19.42 68.53 15.74
C LYS A 303 20.10 68.44 14.38
N VAL A 304 20.38 69.59 13.79
CA VAL A 304 21.16 69.69 12.55
C VAL A 304 22.36 70.59 12.81
N ALA A 305 23.56 70.10 12.52
CA ALA A 305 24.80 70.83 12.75
C ALA A 305 25.45 71.25 11.43
N ASP A 306 25.88 72.50 11.39
CA ASP A 306 26.88 73.01 10.46
C ASP A 306 28.28 72.84 11.12
N ASN A 307 29.35 73.07 10.36
CA ASN A 307 30.74 72.97 10.82
C ASN A 307 31.05 73.83 12.06
N LYS A 308 30.25 74.87 12.33
CA LYS A 308 30.46 75.83 13.42
C LYS A 308 29.42 75.79 14.52
N ASN A 309 28.17 75.42 14.21
CA ASN A 309 27.04 75.58 15.13
C ASN A 309 26.04 74.42 15.00
N THR A 310 25.39 74.05 16.10
CA THR A 310 24.29 73.08 16.12
C THR A 310 22.96 73.79 16.27
N TYR A 311 21.96 73.44 15.47
CA TYR A 311 20.63 74.02 15.43
C TYR A 311 19.57 72.99 15.84
N GLU A 312 18.58 73.43 16.59
CA GLU A 312 17.55 72.56 17.17
C GLU A 312 16.35 72.49 16.22
N LEU A 313 15.93 71.26 15.88
CA LEU A 313 14.79 70.98 15.02
C LEU A 313 13.61 70.46 15.84
N PHE A 314 13.42 71.00 17.04
CA PHE A 314 12.28 70.70 17.91
C PHE A 314 11.75 71.98 18.55
N GLY A 315 10.46 71.99 18.88
CA GLY A 315 9.78 73.04 19.64
C GLY A 315 9.55 72.66 21.11
N PRO A 316 8.85 73.51 21.88
CA PRO A 316 8.11 74.69 21.44
C PRO A 316 9.02 75.84 21.02
N VAL A 317 8.67 76.49 19.90
CA VAL A 317 9.46 77.57 19.32
C VAL A 317 8.92 78.92 19.80
N ASN A 318 9.68 79.60 20.65
CA ASN A 318 9.38 80.99 21.03
C ASN A 318 9.79 81.96 19.91
N LEU A 319 9.19 83.15 19.85
CA LEU A 319 9.45 84.15 18.79
C LEU A 319 10.95 84.55 18.67
N PHE A 320 11.71 84.45 19.76
CA PHE A 320 13.16 84.69 19.79
C PHE A 320 14.01 83.51 19.27
N TRP A 321 13.46 82.30 19.25
CA TRP A 321 14.13 81.05 18.87
C TRP A 321 13.71 80.53 17.49
N SER A 322 12.73 81.19 16.85
CA SER A 322 12.21 80.81 15.52
C SER A 322 13.28 80.80 14.43
N SER A 323 14.23 81.74 14.49
CA SER A 323 15.32 81.83 13.51
C SER A 323 16.27 80.62 13.52
N ARG A 324 16.44 79.93 14.66
CA ARG A 324 17.27 78.73 14.76
C ARG A 324 16.54 77.50 14.24
N TYR A 325 15.25 77.37 14.58
CA TYR A 325 14.38 76.31 14.07
C TYR A 325 14.19 76.39 12.55
N ASP A 326 13.96 77.59 12.02
CA ASP A 326 13.84 77.85 10.58
C ASP A 326 15.12 77.48 9.81
N LYS A 327 16.29 77.80 10.38
CA LYS A 327 17.59 77.38 9.82
C LYS A 327 17.75 75.87 9.84
N ALA A 328 17.37 75.20 10.93
CA ALA A 328 17.43 73.74 11.04
C ALA A 328 16.55 73.07 9.97
N MET A 329 15.32 73.56 9.75
CA MET A 329 14.43 73.06 8.69
C MET A 329 15.03 73.28 7.28
N THR A 330 15.64 74.44 7.05
CA THR A 330 16.29 74.75 5.77
C THR A 330 17.50 73.85 5.52
N PHE A 331 18.30 73.56 6.55
CA PHE A 331 19.42 72.62 6.44
C PHE A 331 18.96 71.19 6.20
N PHE A 332 17.86 70.76 6.84
CA PHE A 332 17.25 69.47 6.54
C PHE A 332 16.83 69.36 5.07
N LEU A 333 16.19 70.40 4.51
CA LEU A 333 15.84 70.43 3.09
C LEU A 333 17.07 70.40 2.17
N ALA A 334 18.16 71.06 2.56
CA ALA A 334 19.41 71.00 1.82
C ALA A 334 19.97 69.57 1.77
N CYS A 335 20.00 68.86 2.92
CA CYS A 335 20.38 67.45 2.95
C CYS A 335 19.47 66.57 2.08
N LEU A 336 18.15 66.80 2.11
CA LEU A 336 17.21 66.05 1.28
C LEU A 336 17.43 66.31 -0.23
N LYS A 337 17.75 67.56 -0.59
CA LYS A 337 18.10 67.94 -1.96
C LYS A 337 19.42 67.30 -2.39
N GLU A 338 20.45 67.32 -1.55
CA GLU A 338 21.73 66.65 -1.80
C GLU A 338 21.54 65.13 -2.01
N PHE A 339 20.67 64.50 -1.22
CA PHE A 339 20.32 63.10 -1.43
C PHE A 339 19.67 62.87 -2.81
N ALA A 340 18.74 63.74 -3.21
CA ALA A 340 18.08 63.64 -4.51
C ALA A 340 19.04 63.85 -5.68
N GLU A 341 19.99 64.78 -5.55
CA GLU A 341 21.04 65.01 -6.55
C GLU A 341 21.99 63.82 -6.64
N PHE A 342 22.39 63.25 -5.51
CA PHE A 342 23.15 62.00 -5.44
C PHE A 342 22.41 60.84 -6.13
N ALA A 343 21.12 60.68 -5.84
CA ALA A 343 20.27 59.66 -6.44
C ALA A 343 20.19 59.82 -7.98
N ASN A 344 19.96 61.05 -8.45
CA ASN A 344 19.94 61.36 -9.88
C ASN A 344 21.29 61.07 -10.56
N ALA A 345 22.40 61.45 -9.91
CA ALA A 345 23.75 61.20 -10.43
C ALA A 345 24.05 59.69 -10.53
N ARG A 346 23.61 58.91 -9.54
CA ARG A 346 23.75 57.45 -9.55
C ARG A 346 22.93 56.79 -10.66
N ASP A 347 21.71 57.25 -10.91
CA ASP A 347 20.89 56.78 -12.03
C ASP A 347 21.54 57.08 -13.40
N ARG A 348 22.12 58.28 -13.55
CA ARG A 348 22.89 58.63 -14.76
C ARG A 348 24.12 57.74 -14.94
N ALA A 349 24.85 57.47 -13.87
CA ALA A 349 26.00 56.56 -13.89
C ALA A 349 25.59 55.13 -14.27
N ALA A 350 24.39 54.70 -13.86
CA ALA A 350 23.79 53.42 -14.25
C ALA A 350 23.20 53.41 -15.68
N LYS A 351 23.43 54.47 -16.48
CA LYS A 351 22.94 54.62 -17.86
C LYS A 351 21.41 54.59 -17.99
N ILE A 352 20.69 55.00 -16.95
CA ILE A 352 19.24 55.20 -17.03
C ILE A 352 18.97 56.44 -17.89
N ALA A 353 17.95 56.36 -18.76
CA ALA A 353 17.55 57.48 -19.60
C ALA A 353 17.29 58.75 -18.75
N PRO A 354 17.66 59.94 -19.24
CA PRO A 354 17.57 61.19 -18.46
C PRO A 354 16.13 61.54 -18.04
N GLU A 355 15.12 61.12 -18.83
CA GLU A 355 13.71 61.24 -18.43
C GLU A 355 13.31 60.33 -17.26
N LYS A 356 14.02 59.22 -17.03
CA LYS A 356 13.73 58.22 -15.99
C LYS A 356 14.62 58.36 -14.75
N CYS A 357 15.63 59.22 -14.79
CA CYS A 357 16.47 59.50 -13.62
C CYS A 357 15.63 60.10 -12.48
N PHE A 358 15.97 59.73 -11.25
CA PHE A 358 15.26 60.16 -10.06
C PHE A 358 15.10 61.67 -9.98
N LYS A 359 13.87 62.13 -9.77
CA LYS A 359 13.52 63.52 -9.52
C LYS A 359 12.52 63.55 -8.37
N LEU A 360 12.69 64.52 -7.47
CA LEU A 360 11.72 64.75 -6.42
C LEU A 360 10.38 65.21 -7.03
N PRO A 361 9.24 64.72 -6.53
CA PRO A 361 7.93 65.15 -7.03
C PRO A 361 7.64 66.62 -6.73
N TYR A 362 8.17 67.16 -5.62
CA TYR A 362 8.07 68.59 -5.29
C TYR A 362 9.45 69.25 -5.32
N LYS A 363 9.57 70.36 -6.03
CA LYS A 363 10.86 71.04 -6.25
C LYS A 363 11.33 71.73 -4.97
N ILE A 364 12.59 71.51 -4.58
CA ILE A 364 13.22 72.17 -3.43
C ILE A 364 14.11 73.31 -3.93
N GLU A 365 13.79 74.54 -3.51
CA GLU A 365 14.54 75.76 -3.80
C GLU A 365 14.79 76.53 -2.50
N ASN A 366 16.03 76.49 -2.00
CA ASN A 366 16.44 77.13 -0.74
C ASN A 366 15.54 76.72 0.43
N ASP A 367 14.73 77.65 0.94
CA ASP A 367 13.80 77.46 2.05
C ASP A 367 12.39 77.01 1.60
N LYS A 368 12.18 76.79 0.30
CA LYS A 368 10.85 76.52 -0.28
C LYS A 368 10.75 75.11 -0.88
N VAL A 369 9.58 74.52 -0.71
CA VAL A 369 9.16 73.27 -1.36
C VAL A 369 7.92 73.57 -2.19
N GLU A 370 8.01 73.41 -3.50
CA GLU A 370 6.95 73.76 -4.47
C GLU A 370 6.44 75.21 -4.30
N GLY A 371 7.36 76.14 -4.05
CA GLY A 371 7.07 77.57 -3.83
C GLY A 371 6.53 77.93 -2.44
N LEU A 372 6.30 76.95 -1.55
CA LEU A 372 5.87 77.18 -0.16
C LEU A 372 7.09 77.15 0.78
N THR A 373 7.25 78.19 1.61
CA THR A 373 8.36 78.21 2.58
C THR A 373 8.13 77.21 3.72
N ILE A 374 9.19 76.47 4.07
CA ILE A 374 9.22 75.57 5.23
C ILE A 374 9.43 76.33 6.54
N THR A 375 9.82 77.60 6.47
CA THR A 375 10.02 78.44 7.66
C THR A 375 8.69 78.72 8.34
N GLN A 376 8.70 78.72 9.67
CA GLN A 376 7.54 79.02 10.49
C GLN A 376 7.39 80.53 10.69
N SER A 377 8.51 81.27 10.77
CA SER A 377 8.49 82.73 10.98
C SER A 377 7.71 83.45 9.88
N PHE A 378 6.76 84.30 10.26
CA PHE A 378 5.91 85.08 9.34
C PHE A 378 5.14 84.22 8.31
N ASN A 379 4.91 82.94 8.59
CA ASN A 379 4.18 82.04 7.70
C ASN A 379 2.78 81.71 8.24
N ARG A 380 1.84 81.40 7.33
CA ARG A 380 0.54 80.87 7.73
C ARG A 380 0.68 79.39 8.06
N GLN A 381 0.08 78.96 9.17
CA GLN A 381 0.12 77.57 9.65
C GLN A 381 -0.31 76.55 8.58
N GLU A 382 -1.29 76.89 7.74
CA GLU A 382 -1.75 76.07 6.61
C GLU A 382 -0.66 75.87 5.54
N LYS A 383 0.02 76.96 5.15
CA LYS A 383 1.09 76.92 4.14
C LYS A 383 2.31 76.16 4.67
N TRP A 384 2.64 76.37 5.94
CA TRP A 384 3.70 75.65 6.64
C TRP A 384 3.42 74.15 6.69
N THR A 385 2.23 73.74 7.15
CA THR A 385 1.80 72.34 7.18
C THR A 385 1.84 71.69 5.80
N LYS A 386 1.41 72.42 4.77
CA LYS A 386 1.47 71.94 3.37
C LYS A 386 2.90 71.78 2.86
N ALA A 387 3.81 72.70 3.20
CA ALA A 387 5.23 72.57 2.88
C ALA A 387 5.84 71.32 3.55
N LEU A 388 5.54 71.09 4.83
CA LEU A 388 5.99 69.91 5.58
C LEU A 388 5.46 68.59 5.00
N LYS A 389 4.19 68.57 4.58
CA LYS A 389 3.60 67.42 3.87
C LYS A 389 4.35 67.13 2.56
N TYR A 390 4.70 68.15 1.79
CA TYR A 390 5.49 67.98 0.57
C TYR A 390 6.92 67.49 0.86
N THR A 391 7.54 67.97 1.95
CA THR A 391 8.84 67.46 2.42
C THR A 391 8.78 65.96 2.75
N LEU A 392 7.77 65.52 3.50
CA LEU A 392 7.57 64.09 3.80
C LEU A 392 7.30 63.27 2.55
N CYS A 393 6.54 63.80 1.58
CA CYS A 393 6.35 63.13 0.30
C CYS A 393 7.67 62.98 -0.45
N ASN A 394 8.48 64.05 -0.55
CA ASN A 394 9.81 63.99 -1.14
C ASN A 394 10.71 62.94 -0.46
N LEU A 395 10.67 62.89 0.88
CA LEU A 395 11.41 61.90 1.67
C LEU A 395 10.94 60.46 1.38
N LYS A 396 9.63 60.24 1.25
CA LYS A 396 9.04 58.95 0.85
C LYS A 396 9.50 58.50 -0.54
N TRP A 397 9.52 59.42 -1.51
CA TRP A 397 10.00 59.11 -2.86
C TRP A 397 11.49 58.80 -2.88
N ALA A 398 12.29 59.53 -2.10
CA ALA A 398 13.71 59.23 -1.92
C ALA A 398 13.94 57.84 -1.28
N LEU A 399 13.10 57.46 -0.31
CA LEU A 399 13.10 56.14 0.29
C LEU A 399 12.74 55.05 -0.74
N TYR A 400 11.71 55.25 -1.55
CA TYR A 400 11.34 54.28 -2.60
C TYR A 400 12.44 54.11 -3.65
N TRP A 401 13.11 55.19 -4.04
CA TRP A 401 14.26 55.09 -4.93
C TRP A 401 15.39 54.27 -4.31
N LEU A 402 15.70 54.51 -3.03
CA LEU A 402 16.72 53.73 -2.31
C LEU A 402 16.33 52.25 -2.29
N ILE A 403 15.10 51.93 -1.88
CA ILE A 403 14.57 50.57 -1.85
C ILE A 403 14.70 49.89 -3.22
N GLY A 404 14.27 50.57 -4.29
CA GLY A 404 14.34 50.05 -5.66
C GLY A 404 15.77 49.78 -6.15
N ASN A 405 16.74 50.58 -5.70
CA ASN A 405 18.15 50.45 -6.08
C ASN A 405 18.93 49.46 -5.19
N THR A 406 18.40 49.12 -4.02
CA THR A 406 18.98 48.10 -3.11
C THR A 406 18.52 46.68 -3.44
N GLY A 407 17.30 46.51 -3.95
CA GLY A 407 16.80 45.21 -4.42
C GLY A 407 17.54 44.65 -5.63
N THR A 408 18.33 45.47 -6.32
CA THR A 408 19.11 45.10 -7.52
C THR A 408 20.60 44.91 -7.25
N GLN A 409 21.09 45.06 -6.01
CA GLN A 409 22.46 44.70 -5.68
C GLN A 409 22.55 43.21 -5.31
N PRO A 410 23.29 42.37 -6.05
CA PRO A 410 23.70 41.09 -5.52
C PRO A 410 24.53 41.36 -4.27
N ALA A 411 24.22 40.67 -3.17
CA ALA A 411 25.03 40.71 -1.96
C ALA A 411 26.48 40.45 -2.34
N ALA A 412 27.34 41.45 -2.17
CA ALA A 412 28.77 41.28 -2.37
C ALA A 412 29.24 40.18 -1.40
N SER A 413 29.75 39.09 -1.98
CA SER A 413 30.24 37.94 -1.23
C SER A 413 31.28 38.40 -0.19
N PRO A 414 31.19 37.97 1.08
CA PRO A 414 32.26 38.22 2.03
C PRO A 414 33.53 37.53 1.51
N SER A 415 34.57 38.33 1.29
CA SER A 415 35.91 37.86 0.94
C SER A 415 36.38 36.86 1.99
N SER A 416 36.55 35.60 1.58
CA SER A 416 37.14 34.55 2.39
C SER A 416 38.60 34.90 2.71
N THR A 417 38.85 35.33 3.93
CA THR A 417 40.20 35.32 4.52
C THR A 417 40.67 33.87 4.61
N GLY A 418 41.69 33.54 3.83
CA GLY A 418 42.32 32.23 3.80
C GLY A 418 42.89 31.87 5.17
N VAL A 419 42.43 30.76 5.72
CA VAL A 419 43.07 30.06 6.84
C VAL A 419 43.96 28.99 6.24
N THR A 420 45.27 29.20 6.31
CA THR A 420 46.31 28.21 6.01
C THR A 420 46.31 27.13 7.09
N SER A 421 45.82 25.94 6.77
CA SER A 421 45.95 24.75 7.62
C SER A 421 47.28 24.05 7.35
N GLY A 422 48.08 23.91 8.41
CA GLY A 422 49.41 23.30 8.40
C GLY A 422 49.41 21.79 8.09
N GLN A 423 50.52 21.36 7.50
CA GLN A 423 50.88 19.96 7.31
C GLN A 423 51.08 19.28 8.68
N GLY A 424 50.27 18.26 8.95
CA GLY A 424 50.53 17.24 9.95
C GLY A 424 50.78 15.91 9.26
N SER A 425 52.06 15.52 9.15
CA SER A 425 52.47 14.18 8.77
C SER A 425 52.13 13.21 9.90
N SER A 426 51.34 12.19 9.59
CA SER A 426 51.22 11.01 10.46
C SER A 426 51.25 9.74 9.62
N SER A 427 52.07 8.83 10.14
CA SER A 427 52.50 7.53 9.65
C SER A 427 51.38 6.49 9.61
N SER A 428 51.39 5.63 8.59
CA SER A 428 50.75 4.31 8.66
C SER A 428 51.73 3.22 8.22
N HIS A 429 52.31 2.54 9.20
CA HIS A 429 52.71 1.14 9.10
C HIS A 429 51.45 0.27 8.97
N GLY A 430 51.50 -0.77 8.13
CA GLY A 430 50.41 -1.73 7.97
C GLY A 430 50.80 -2.89 7.05
N THR A 431 51.30 -3.94 7.68
CA THR A 431 51.76 -5.23 7.15
C THR A 431 50.58 -6.12 6.68
N ALA A 432 50.86 -6.96 5.67
CA ALA A 432 50.28 -8.28 5.33
C ALA A 432 48.74 -8.49 5.36
N VAL A 433 48.18 -8.93 4.22
CA VAL A 433 47.98 -10.35 3.84
C VAL A 433 48.12 -10.47 2.32
#